data_AF-A0A3C0FL31-F1
#
_entry.id   AF-A0A3C0FL31-F1
#
_cell.length_a   1.000
_cell.length_b   1.000
_cell.length_c   1.000
_cell.angle_alpha   90.00
_cell.angle_beta   90.00
_cell.angle_gamma   90.00
#
_symmetry.space_group_name_H-M   'P 1'
#
loop_
_entity.id
_entity.type
_entity.pdbx_description
1 polymer ?
#
loop_
_entity_poly.entity_id
_entity_poly.type
_entity_poly.pdbx_seq_one_letter_code
_entity_poly.pdbx_strand_id
1 'polypeptide(L)'
;RMGDSRYVVEPNVKDGKGGLRDLHTLFWIGKYLYRVNSPMELVELKVLTRKEARGFLKAQNFLWAVRCWLHYLSDREEDRLTFDMQREIAERLGYTDHAGASGVERFMKHYYLMVKHVGNLTRIFCAALEESHQRRPLIRFPGKLFGTKEIDG
;
A
#
# COMPACT_ATOMS: atom_id res chain seq x y z
N ARG A 1 0.05 -22.89 -7.93
CA ARG A 1 0.17 -21.69 -7.06
C ARG A 1 -0.37 -20.48 -7.83
N MET A 2 -1.61 -20.05 -7.57
CA MET A 2 -2.19 -18.80 -8.13
C MET A 2 -1.65 -17.58 -7.36
N GLY A 3 -0.33 -17.36 -7.41
CA GLY A 3 0.37 -16.52 -6.43
C GLY A 3 0.73 -15.10 -6.85
N ASP A 4 0.60 -14.72 -8.14
CA ASP A 4 1.21 -13.45 -8.60
C ASP A 4 0.26 -12.46 -9.29
N SER A 5 -0.98 -12.87 -9.54
CA SER A 5 -2.00 -11.96 -10.09
C SER A 5 -2.65 -11.15 -8.97
N ARG A 6 -2.75 -9.83 -9.17
CA ARG A 6 -3.59 -8.94 -8.35
C ARG A 6 -5.09 -9.19 -8.59
N TYR A 7 -5.42 -9.76 -9.74
CA TYR A 7 -6.79 -9.99 -10.21
C TYR A 7 -7.07 -11.49 -10.13
N VAL A 8 -7.54 -11.93 -8.97
CA VAL A 8 -7.99 -13.30 -8.72
C VAL A 8 -9.44 -13.25 -8.33
N VAL A 9 -10.26 -14.17 -8.84
CA VAL A 9 -11.71 -14.02 -8.79
C VAL A 9 -12.26 -13.92 -7.36
N GLU A 10 -11.63 -14.60 -6.40
CA GLU A 10 -11.91 -14.49 -4.96
C GLU A 10 -10.68 -14.01 -4.19
N PRO A 11 -10.45 -12.69 -4.14
CA PRO A 11 -9.24 -12.12 -3.56
C PRO A 11 -9.25 -12.17 -2.03
N ASN A 12 -8.06 -12.21 -1.43
CA ASN A 12 -7.91 -11.99 0.01
C ASN A 12 -7.68 -10.49 0.28
N VAL A 13 -8.51 -9.88 1.12
CA VAL A 13 -8.50 -8.43 1.40
C VAL A 13 -7.30 -8.02 2.26
N LYS A 14 -6.82 -8.92 3.13
CA LYS A 14 -5.66 -8.68 4.01
C LYS A 14 -4.35 -8.97 3.30
N ASP A 15 -4.27 -10.16 2.70
CA ASP A 15 -3.02 -10.81 2.29
C ASP A 15 -2.83 -10.82 0.78
N GLY A 16 -3.83 -10.39 0.01
CA GLY A 16 -3.70 -10.19 -1.43
C GLY A 16 -2.74 -9.07 -1.78
N LYS A 17 -2.17 -9.12 -3.00
CA LYS A 17 -1.23 -8.12 -3.54
C LYS A 17 -1.90 -6.75 -3.65
N GLY A 18 -1.48 -5.79 -2.83
CA GLY A 18 -2.14 -4.48 -2.67
C GLY A 18 -3.27 -4.46 -1.63
N GLY A 19 -3.35 -5.47 -0.77
CA GLY A 19 -4.30 -5.58 0.34
C GLY A 19 -3.88 -4.77 1.56
N LEU A 20 -4.61 -4.96 2.67
CA LEU A 20 -4.36 -4.23 3.93
C LEU A 20 -2.95 -4.45 4.49
N ARG A 21 -2.33 -5.62 4.28
CA ARG A 21 -0.97 -5.89 4.76
C ARG A 21 0.07 -5.00 4.08
N ASP A 22 -0.10 -4.70 2.79
CA ASP A 22 0.81 -3.81 2.06
C ASP A 22 0.72 -2.38 2.61
N LEU A 23 -0.51 -1.87 2.82
CA LEU A 23 -0.73 -0.57 3.44
C LEU A 23 -0.13 -0.50 4.85
N HIS A 24 -0.31 -1.55 5.64
CA HIS A 24 0.21 -1.61 7.00
C HIS A 24 1.75 -1.58 7.01
N THR A 25 2.37 -2.35 6.12
CA THR A 25 3.82 -2.39 5.94
C THR A 25 4.36 -1.00 5.58
N LEU A 26 3.74 -0.33 4.60
CA LEU A 26 4.14 1.02 4.20
C LEU A 26 4.03 2.02 5.35
N PHE A 27 2.93 1.98 6.09
CA PHE A 27 2.74 2.87 7.23
C PHE A 27 3.81 2.64 8.31
N TRP A 28 4.14 1.39 8.64
CA TRP A 28 5.17 1.08 9.63
C TRP A 28 6.56 1.52 9.20
N ILE A 29 6.92 1.30 7.93
CA ILE A 29 8.21 1.77 7.41
C ILE A 29 8.27 3.31 7.50
N GLY A 30 7.20 3.99 7.09
CA GLY A 30 7.09 5.44 7.21
C GLY A 30 7.22 5.92 8.65
N LYS A 31 6.47 5.31 9.58
CA LYS A 31 6.52 5.60 11.00
C LYS A 31 7.92 5.40 11.60
N TYR A 32 8.60 4.32 11.23
CA TYR A 32 9.94 4.03 11.76
C TYR A 32 11.00 5.00 11.24
N LEU A 33 11.03 5.23 9.92
CA LEU A 33 12.06 6.04 9.28
C LEU A 33 11.84 7.55 9.49
N TYR A 34 10.59 7.99 9.45
CA TYR A 34 10.23 9.42 9.46
C TYR A 34 9.58 9.88 10.76
N ARG A 35 9.36 8.98 11.73
CA ARG A 35 8.74 9.27 13.04
C ARG A 35 7.34 9.90 12.95
N VAL A 36 6.61 9.55 11.89
CA VAL A 36 5.25 10.05 11.63
C VAL A 36 4.16 9.19 12.29
N ASN A 37 3.01 9.79 12.59
CA ASN A 37 1.83 9.06 13.08
C ASN A 37 0.70 8.96 12.05
N SER A 38 0.82 9.64 10.92
CA SER A 38 -0.17 9.65 9.84
C SER A 38 0.48 9.70 8.45
N PRO A 39 -0.11 9.05 7.43
CA PRO A 39 0.31 9.23 6.03
C PRO A 39 0.33 10.69 5.57
N MET A 40 -0.45 11.57 6.20
CA MET A 40 -0.49 13.00 5.87
C MET A 40 0.79 13.74 6.28
N GLU A 41 1.45 13.33 7.36
CA GLU A 41 2.71 13.94 7.81
C GLU A 41 3.86 13.66 6.82
N LEU A 42 3.79 12.55 6.07
CA LEU A 42 4.73 12.25 5.00
C LEU A 42 4.69 13.26 3.84
N VAL A 43 3.62 14.06 3.75
CA VAL A 43 3.51 15.14 2.76
C VAL A 43 4.42 16.31 3.12
N GLU A 44 4.53 16.65 4.41
CA GLU A 44 5.39 17.73 4.89
C GLU A 44 6.87 17.39 4.69
N LEU A 45 7.19 16.10 4.80
CA LEU A 45 8.52 15.55 4.56
C LEU A 45 8.83 15.30 3.07
N LYS A 46 7.91 15.67 2.17
CA LYS A 46 8.01 15.48 0.71
C LYS A 46 8.24 14.02 0.27
N VAL A 47 7.89 13.06 1.11
CA VAL A 47 7.96 11.62 0.80
C VAL A 47 6.77 11.20 -0.04
N LEU A 48 5.59 11.77 0.24
CA LEU A 48 4.38 11.59 -0.53
C LEU A 48 3.82 12.93 -0.99
N THR A 49 3.17 12.94 -2.14
CA THR A 49 2.28 14.04 -2.51
C THR A 49 0.98 13.97 -1.72
N ARG A 50 0.29 15.10 -1.57
CA ARG A 50 -1.05 15.15 -0.96
C ARG A 50 -2.04 14.21 -1.65
N LYS A 51 -1.90 14.02 -2.97
CA LYS A 51 -2.75 13.10 -3.75
C LYS A 51 -2.49 11.65 -3.36
N GLU A 52 -1.23 11.26 -3.18
CA GLU A 52 -0.85 9.91 -2.76
C GLU A 52 -1.28 9.60 -1.34
N ALA A 53 -1.08 10.52 -0.39
CA ALA A 53 -1.54 10.36 0.99
C ALA A 53 -3.07 10.22 1.07
N ARG A 54 -3.83 11.03 0.31
CA ARG A 54 -5.30 10.86 0.20
C ARG A 54 -5.68 9.53 -0.43
N GLY A 55 -4.95 9.08 -1.46
CA GLY A 55 -5.13 7.78 -2.08
C GLY A 55 -4.92 6.64 -1.10
N PHE A 56 -3.90 6.73 -0.24
CA PHE A 56 -3.61 5.78 0.83
C PHE A 56 -4.80 5.68 1.79
N LEU A 57 -5.26 6.82 2.32
CA LEU A 57 -6.39 6.85 3.27
C LEU A 57 -7.68 6.32 2.66
N LYS A 58 -7.96 6.68 1.39
CA LYS A 58 -9.13 6.17 0.67
C LYS A 58 -9.08 4.65 0.51
N ALA A 59 -7.94 4.11 0.08
CA ALA A 59 -7.77 2.67 -0.07
C ALA A 59 -7.85 1.94 1.27
N GLN A 60 -7.23 2.49 2.31
CA GLN A 60 -7.29 1.93 3.67
C GLN A 60 -8.74 1.85 4.16
N ASN A 61 -9.48 2.97 4.13
CA ASN A 61 -10.86 3.04 4.61
C ASN A 61 -11.77 2.08 3.83
N PHE A 62 -11.61 2.01 2.51
CA PHE A 62 -12.40 1.11 1.68
C PHE A 62 -12.11 -0.37 1.98
N LEU A 63 -10.83 -0.78 2.01
CA LEU A 63 -10.47 -2.17 2.29
C LEU A 63 -10.84 -2.59 3.72
N TRP A 64 -10.77 -1.65 4.67
CA TRP A 64 -11.28 -1.87 6.03
C TRP A 64 -12.78 -2.09 6.05
N ALA A 65 -13.57 -1.25 5.38
CA ALA A 65 -15.02 -1.43 5.31
C ALA A 65 -15.39 -2.80 4.72
N VAL A 66 -14.72 -3.23 3.65
CA VAL A 66 -14.92 -4.57 3.06
C VAL A 66 -14.59 -5.66 4.07
N ARG A 67 -13.45 -5.56 4.77
CA ARG A 67 -13.05 -6.56 5.78
C ARG A 67 -14.03 -6.62 6.96
N CYS A 68 -14.49 -5.48 7.46
CA CYS A 68 -15.47 -5.43 8.52
C CYS A 68 -16.76 -6.14 8.11
N TRP A 69 -17.24 -5.94 6.88
CA TRP A 69 -18.39 -6.67 6.37
C TRP A 69 -18.13 -8.17 6.23
N LEU A 70 -16.96 -8.59 5.75
CA LEU A 70 -16.60 -10.01 5.70
C LEU A 70 -16.68 -10.66 7.09
N HIS A 71 -16.10 -10.02 8.10
CA HIS A 71 -16.10 -10.53 9.47
C HIS A 71 -17.52 -10.55 10.04
N TYR A 72 -18.29 -9.49 9.81
CA TYR A 72 -19.68 -9.40 10.27
C TYR A 72 -20.58 -10.46 9.64
N LEU A 73 -20.43 -10.73 8.33
CA LEU A 73 -21.27 -11.68 7.60
C LEU A 73 -20.88 -13.15 7.83
N SER A 74 -19.61 -13.41 8.14
CA SER A 74 -19.10 -14.76 8.33
C SER A 74 -19.00 -15.19 9.79
N ASP A 75 -19.19 -14.26 10.73
CA ASP A 75 -19.03 -14.46 12.19
C ASP A 75 -17.68 -15.12 12.57
N ARG A 76 -16.64 -14.82 11.78
CA ARG A 76 -15.28 -15.33 11.98
C ARG A 76 -14.24 -14.41 11.32
N GLU A 77 -12.97 -14.71 11.54
CA GLU A 77 -11.88 -14.06 10.79
C GLU A 77 -11.82 -14.61 9.34
N GLU A 78 -12.76 -14.17 8.50
CA GLU A 78 -12.73 -14.41 7.05
C GLU A 78 -12.15 -13.21 6.32
N ASP A 79 -11.12 -13.43 5.51
CA ASP A 79 -10.50 -12.36 4.72
C ASP A 79 -10.62 -12.59 3.21
N ARG A 80 -11.20 -13.73 2.78
CA ARG A 80 -11.47 -14.03 1.37
C ARG A 80 -12.81 -13.45 0.96
N LEU A 81 -12.78 -12.65 -0.10
CA LEU A 81 -13.94 -12.09 -0.75
C LEU A 81 -14.51 -13.11 -1.76
N THR A 82 -15.20 -14.14 -1.25
CA THR A 82 -15.85 -15.19 -2.06
C THR A 82 -16.98 -14.62 -2.92
N PHE A 83 -17.40 -15.33 -3.96
CA PHE A 83 -18.48 -14.84 -4.84
C PHE A 83 -19.76 -14.43 -4.12
N ASP A 84 -20.17 -15.19 -3.11
CA ASP A 84 -21.39 -14.88 -2.36
C ASP A 84 -21.20 -13.62 -1.50
N MET A 85 -20.03 -13.49 -0.87
CA MET A 85 -19.67 -12.28 -0.13
C MET A 85 -19.54 -11.06 -1.05
N GLN A 86 -19.10 -11.23 -2.31
CA GLN A 86 -19.03 -10.13 -3.26
C GLN A 86 -20.39 -9.50 -3.52
N ARG A 87 -21.44 -10.33 -3.67
CA ARG A 87 -22.81 -9.84 -3.90
C ARG A 87 -23.36 -9.14 -2.66
N GLU A 88 -23.31 -9.82 -1.52
CA GLU A 88 -23.84 -9.30 -0.24
C GLU A 88 -23.16 -7.99 0.18
N ILE A 89 -21.83 -7.91 0.05
CA ILE A 89 -21.07 -6.71 0.41
C ILE A 89 -21.31 -5.57 -0.59
N ALA A 90 -21.48 -5.88 -1.88
CA ALA A 90 -21.81 -4.86 -2.88
C ALA A 90 -23.12 -4.15 -2.52
N GLU A 91 -24.17 -4.90 -2.16
CA GLU A 91 -25.45 -4.33 -1.75
C GLU A 91 -25.32 -3.49 -0.48
N ARG A 92 -24.64 -4.00 0.56
CA ARG A 92 -24.44 -3.30 1.84
C ARG A 92 -23.61 -2.03 1.75
N LEU A 93 -22.68 -1.98 0.80
CA LEU A 93 -21.90 -0.78 0.50
C LEU A 93 -22.61 0.16 -0.49
N GLY A 94 -23.86 -0.14 -0.89
CA GLY A 94 -24.69 0.70 -1.73
C GLY A 94 -24.34 0.65 -3.23
N TYR A 95 -23.68 -0.41 -3.70
CA TYR A 95 -23.47 -0.60 -5.14
C TYR A 95 -24.75 -1.12 -5.77
N THR A 96 -25.39 -0.26 -6.56
CA THR A 96 -26.58 -0.59 -7.33
C THR A 96 -26.28 -0.91 -8.79
N ASP A 97 -27.18 -1.65 -9.43
CA ASP A 97 -27.14 -1.93 -10.86
C ASP A 97 -27.25 -0.65 -11.69
N HIS A 98 -26.54 -0.60 -12.81
CA HIS A 98 -26.63 0.46 -13.81
C HIS A 98 -26.74 -0.18 -15.20
N ALA A 99 -27.16 0.60 -16.20
CA ALA A 99 -27.16 0.13 -17.58
C ALA A 99 -25.76 -0.38 -17.99
N GLY A 100 -25.64 -1.69 -18.19
CA GLY A 100 -24.41 -2.36 -18.63
C GLY A 100 -23.46 -2.86 -17.53
N ALA A 101 -23.80 -2.75 -16.23
CA ALA A 101 -23.01 -3.37 -15.16
C ALA A 101 -23.84 -3.59 -13.89
N SER A 102 -23.75 -4.79 -13.32
CA SER A 102 -24.35 -5.13 -12.02
C SER A 102 -23.62 -4.43 -10.86
N GLY A 103 -24.30 -4.28 -9.72
CA GLY A 103 -23.74 -3.72 -8.49
C GLY A 103 -22.48 -4.48 -8.05
N VAL A 104 -22.48 -5.81 -8.15
CA VAL A 104 -21.33 -6.65 -7.83
C VAL A 104 -20.15 -6.41 -8.78
N GLU A 105 -20.37 -6.26 -10.08
CA GLU A 105 -19.29 -5.94 -11.04
C GLU A 105 -18.70 -4.55 -10.77
N ARG A 106 -19.54 -3.58 -10.45
CA ARG A 106 -19.11 -2.22 -10.09
C ARG A 106 -18.29 -2.23 -8.79
N PHE A 107 -18.74 -2.97 -7.79
CA PHE A 107 -18.02 -3.19 -6.54
C PHE A 107 -16.65 -3.82 -6.80
N MET A 108 -16.61 -4.93 -7.54
CA MET A 108 -15.37 -5.63 -7.85
C MET A 108 -14.41 -4.76 -8.68
N LYS A 109 -14.91 -3.99 -9.64
CA LYS A 109 -14.11 -2.99 -10.36
C LYS A 109 -13.50 -1.97 -9.41
N HIS A 110 -14.29 -1.41 -8.48
CA HIS A 110 -13.78 -0.45 -7.51
C HIS A 110 -12.76 -1.09 -6.55
N TYR A 111 -13.01 -2.31 -6.10
CA TYR A 111 -12.08 -3.10 -5.29
C TYR A 111 -10.72 -3.21 -5.98
N TYR A 112 -10.69 -3.66 -7.23
CA TYR A 112 -9.44 -3.81 -7.96
C TYR A 112 -8.74 -2.48 -8.26
N LEU A 113 -9.49 -1.39 -8.47
CA LEU A 113 -8.90 -0.05 -8.58
C LEU A 113 -8.22 0.37 -7.27
N MET A 114 -8.82 0.10 -6.11
CA MET A 114 -8.22 0.40 -4.81
C MET A 114 -6.96 -0.42 -4.56
N VAL A 115 -7.00 -1.73 -4.81
CA VAL A 115 -5.86 -2.64 -4.64
C VAL A 115 -4.71 -2.29 -5.61
N LYS A 116 -5.03 -1.86 -6.85
CA LYS A 116 -4.04 -1.33 -7.80
C LYS A 116 -3.42 -0.03 -7.30
N HIS A 117 -4.23 0.86 -6.72
CA HIS A 117 -3.74 2.09 -6.10
C HIS A 117 -2.76 1.81 -4.96
N VAL A 118 -3.04 0.85 -4.09
CA VAL A 118 -2.10 0.43 -3.04
C VAL A 118 -0.78 -0.03 -3.65
N GLY A 119 -0.81 -0.91 -4.64
CA GLY A 119 0.41 -1.38 -5.31
C GLY A 119 1.23 -0.25 -5.94
N ASN A 120 0.57 0.78 -6.49
CA ASN A 120 1.24 1.95 -7.01
C ASN A 120 1.90 2.79 -5.89
N LEU A 121 1.21 2.96 -4.76
CA LEU A 121 1.76 3.65 -3.58
C LEU A 121 2.98 2.92 -3.04
N THR A 122 2.94 1.59 -2.97
CA THR A 122 4.09 0.78 -2.55
C THR A 122 5.31 1.08 -3.41
N ARG A 123 5.15 1.08 -4.73
CA ARG A 123 6.25 1.36 -5.66
C ARG A 123 6.80 2.79 -5.52
N ILE A 124 5.92 3.78 -5.39
CA ILE A 124 6.32 5.18 -5.19
C ILE A 124 7.12 5.33 -3.88
N PHE A 125 6.61 4.73 -2.81
CA PHE A 125 7.25 4.80 -1.50
C PHE A 125 8.61 4.12 -1.50
N CYS A 126 8.74 2.91 -2.07
CA CYS A 126 10.04 2.24 -2.21
C CYS A 126 11.03 3.09 -3.02
N ALA A 127 10.60 3.69 -4.13
CA ALA A 127 11.46 4.57 -4.92
C ALA A 127 11.95 5.80 -4.12
N ALA A 128 11.06 6.43 -3.33
CA ALA A 128 11.42 7.55 -2.47
C ALA A 128 12.42 7.13 -1.38
N LEU A 129 12.26 5.93 -0.81
CA LEU A 129 13.22 5.37 0.14
C LEU A 129 14.58 5.14 -0.51
N GLU A 130 14.62 4.48 -1.67
CA GLU A 130 15.85 4.21 -2.41
C GLU A 130 16.62 5.51 -2.71
N GLU A 131 15.94 6.56 -3.19
CA GLU A 131 16.57 7.87 -3.43
C GLU A 131 17.15 8.48 -2.15
N SER A 132 16.42 8.40 -1.03
CA SER A 132 16.88 8.96 0.24
C SER A 132 18.07 8.20 0.85
N HIS A 133 18.14 6.89 0.64
CA HIS A 133 19.19 6.02 1.18
C HIS A 133 20.44 5.96 0.29
N GLN A 134 20.34 6.16 -1.02
CA GLN A 134 21.51 6.34 -1.90
C GLN A 134 22.36 7.57 -1.53
N ARG A 135 21.80 8.55 -0.81
CA ARG A 135 22.52 9.75 -0.37
C ARG A 135 23.38 9.58 0.89
N ARG A 136 23.43 8.40 1.52
CA ARG A 136 24.34 8.13 2.64
C ARG A 136 25.49 7.22 2.19
N PRO A 137 26.70 7.73 1.90
CA PRO A 137 27.86 6.85 1.81
C PRO A 137 28.10 6.25 3.19
N LEU A 138 28.16 4.91 3.27
CA LEU A 138 28.47 4.19 4.52
C LEU A 138 29.91 4.44 5.02
N ILE A 139 30.77 5.05 4.20
CA ILE A 139 32.17 5.26 4.53
C ILE A 139 32.51 6.74 4.36
N ARG A 140 32.63 7.44 5.48
CA ARG A 140 33.34 8.72 5.54
C ARG A 140 34.81 8.38 5.70
N PHE A 141 35.56 8.32 4.60
CA PHE A 141 37.03 8.25 4.68
C PHE A 141 37.50 9.52 5.42
N PRO A 142 38.18 9.40 6.57
CA PRO A 142 38.86 10.55 7.15
C PRO A 142 39.99 10.93 6.19
N GLY A 143 39.79 12.01 5.43
CA GLY A 143 40.82 12.59 4.59
C GLY A 143 41.95 13.12 5.47
N LYS A 144 42.93 12.25 5.76
CA LYS A 144 44.31 12.54 6.21
C LYS A 144 44.99 11.21 6.58
N LEU A 145 45.38 10.43 5.59
CA LEU A 145 46.30 9.30 5.80
C LEU A 145 47.10 8.92 4.55
N PHE A 146 47.50 9.92 3.76
CA PHE A 146 48.62 9.78 2.84
C PHE A 146 49.48 11.03 2.99
N GLY A 147 50.45 10.93 3.90
CA GLY A 147 51.56 11.87 3.93
C GLY A 147 52.35 11.72 2.64
N THR A 148 52.53 12.81 1.92
CA THR A 148 53.56 12.95 0.91
C THR A 148 54.91 12.75 1.58
N LYS A 149 55.53 11.58 1.37
CA LYS A 149 56.97 11.47 1.55
C LYS A 149 57.60 12.12 0.33
N GLU A 150 58.15 13.32 0.52
CA GLU A 150 59.25 13.81 -0.30
C GLU A 150 60.37 12.77 -0.22
N ILE A 151 60.84 12.34 -1.39
CA ILE A 151 62.03 11.50 -1.54
C ILE A 151 63.10 12.45 -2.05
N ASP A 152 63.88 13.01 -1.12
CA ASP A 152 65.18 13.61 -1.43
C ASP A 152 66.21 12.49 -1.51
N GLY A 153 66.99 12.46 -2.59
CA GLY A 153 68.17 11.60 -2.76
C GLY A 153 68.22 10.88 -4.09
#